data_AF-A0A8J8PCB9-F1
#
_entry.id   AF-A0A8J8PCB9-F1
#
_cell.length_a   1.000
_cell.length_b   1.000
_cell.length_c   1.000
_cell.angle_alpha   90.00
_cell.angle_beta   90.00
_cell.angle_gamma   90.00
#
_symmetry.space_group_name_H-M   'P 1'
#
loop_
_entity.id
_entity.type
_entity.pdbx_description
1 polymer ?
#
loop_
_entity_poly.entity_id
_entity_poly.type
_entity_poly.pdbx_seq_one_letter_code
_entity_poly.pdbx_strand_id
1 'polypeptide(L)'
;MSTEYTVCGRVSYPDGIAALGVTVLAVDSDLGTDDPLGAMEVRPDGSFEIHATSDDVGGAIEGDPEIVLYCFREGERIHEQSVTADPETTVELTVSRQDQLSMESMMNAMCNMHHGLSEQRGMTNVSRAPFNPGHGRFGRLFPYLEPADHDEELLEDLGRPGGPLDESTHDQSVGEASVPAGIAFFGQFIDHDITLDPLSSLARRNDPDALRNFRTPGLDLDSVYGTGPETSPFLYESPMQGGSEYRLLVAGDGRPDVPRNREGTALTGDHRNDENHILSQFQYAMLEFHNSIVDWLGEGCSEPFERANQLARWHYQWIVLEEFLPTICDEDIVDDVRQQRAYYTPGQGEEPYIPVEFSVAAYRYGHSQIRERYRVNSETKADLFGHGDDAFGMGFQAPSADEAVDWRYLFDLKDPDIVPQSARAIDPLMSPDLLDLPFIESESWRSSLASRNLVRGKRLGLPSGQAVARAMGIEPLSNEEIGFDQALAELDDHDPPADIEAPLWHYILAEAREASGGDHLGAVGSRIVAETLVGLIESDPSSFLTVQPEWTPTLPAPNSGDDEFAIADLLEFAVDGVN
;
A
#
# COMPACT_ATOMS: atom_id res chain seq x y z
N MET A 1 -14.08 -46.04 30.39
CA MET A 1 -14.76 -45.01 29.59
C MET A 1 -14.32 -43.72 30.24
N SER A 2 -13.60 -42.86 29.50
CA SER A 2 -13.31 -41.51 29.98
C SER A 2 -14.64 -40.76 30.09
N THR A 3 -14.82 -40.02 31.17
CA THR A 3 -15.99 -39.14 31.32
C THR A 3 -15.76 -37.92 30.46
N GLU A 4 -16.74 -37.55 29.63
CA GLU A 4 -16.70 -36.35 28.80
C GLU A 4 -17.45 -35.23 29.53
N TYR A 5 -16.84 -34.05 29.58
CA TYR A 5 -17.39 -32.83 30.13
C TYR A 5 -17.71 -31.88 28.99
N THR A 6 -18.96 -31.43 28.93
CA THR A 6 -19.41 -30.43 27.95
C THR A 6 -19.79 -29.15 28.68
N VAL A 7 -19.09 -28.06 28.36
CA VAL A 7 -19.49 -26.71 28.79
C VAL A 7 -20.12 -26.01 27.59
N CYS A 8 -21.41 -25.78 27.68
CA CYS A 8 -22.17 -25.07 26.65
C CYS A 8 -22.83 -23.83 27.25
N GLY A 9 -23.32 -22.93 26.41
CA GLY A 9 -23.90 -21.71 26.92
C GLY A 9 -24.27 -20.71 25.85
N ARG A 10 -24.67 -19.52 26.29
CA ARG A 10 -24.88 -18.37 25.42
C ARG A 10 -24.08 -17.16 25.89
N VAL A 11 -23.63 -16.37 24.92
CA VAL A 11 -22.99 -15.09 25.15
C VAL A 11 -23.82 -13.99 24.52
N SER A 12 -24.22 -13.01 25.34
CA SER A 12 -25.05 -11.89 24.91
C SER A 12 -24.54 -10.54 25.42
N TYR A 13 -25.00 -9.48 24.78
CA TYR A 13 -24.86 -8.11 25.28
C TYR A 13 -25.96 -7.81 26.32
N PRO A 14 -25.87 -6.72 27.10
CA PRO A 14 -26.89 -6.36 28.10
C PRO A 14 -28.30 -6.13 27.52
N ASP A 15 -28.41 -5.92 26.21
CA ASP A 15 -29.68 -5.79 25.47
C ASP A 15 -30.25 -7.15 24.99
N GLY A 16 -29.58 -8.26 25.28
CA GLY A 16 -29.98 -9.62 24.94
C GLY A 16 -29.63 -10.06 23.52
N ILE A 17 -28.89 -9.25 22.76
CA ILE A 17 -28.40 -9.61 21.41
C ILE A 17 -27.19 -10.54 21.54
N ALA A 18 -27.10 -11.56 20.67
CA ALA A 18 -25.97 -12.46 20.59
C ALA A 18 -24.64 -11.71 20.38
N ALA A 19 -23.63 -12.03 21.18
CA ALA A 19 -22.34 -11.37 21.15
C ALA A 19 -21.42 -11.95 20.06
N LEU A 20 -21.76 -11.70 18.79
CA LEU A 20 -20.98 -12.16 17.64
C LEU A 20 -19.58 -11.54 17.62
N GLY A 21 -18.58 -12.30 17.13
CA GLY A 21 -17.17 -11.90 17.14
C GLY A 21 -16.51 -12.02 18.51
N VAL A 22 -17.17 -12.68 19.48
CA VAL A 22 -16.58 -13.06 20.76
C VAL A 22 -16.15 -14.52 20.69
N THR A 23 -14.96 -14.82 21.19
CA THR A 23 -14.46 -16.19 21.36
C THR A 23 -14.50 -16.57 22.83
N VAL A 24 -15.10 -17.72 23.16
CA VAL A 24 -15.07 -18.30 24.50
C VAL A 24 -13.95 -19.32 24.57
N LEU A 25 -13.05 -19.15 25.55
CA LEU A 25 -11.96 -20.06 25.87
C LEU A 25 -12.27 -20.72 27.22
N ALA A 26 -12.23 -22.04 27.28
CA ALA A 26 -12.35 -22.81 28.52
C ALA A 26 -10.97 -23.29 28.97
N VAL A 27 -10.66 -23.09 30.25
CA VAL A 27 -9.38 -23.43 30.85
C VAL A 27 -9.62 -24.13 32.19
N ASP A 28 -8.85 -25.16 32.49
CA ASP A 28 -8.82 -25.73 33.83
C ASP A 28 -8.11 -24.74 34.78
N SER A 29 -8.78 -24.37 35.88
CA SER A 29 -8.25 -23.41 36.84
C SER A 29 -6.87 -23.78 37.40
N ASP A 30 -6.54 -25.07 37.43
CA ASP A 30 -5.27 -25.58 37.95
C ASP A 30 -4.13 -25.62 36.90
N LEU A 31 -4.45 -25.59 35.60
CA LEU A 31 -3.48 -25.68 34.50
C LEU A 31 -3.10 -24.31 33.90
N GLY A 32 -3.92 -23.28 34.11
CA GLY A 32 -3.67 -21.92 33.60
C GLY A 32 -3.88 -21.79 32.09
N THR A 33 -3.77 -20.56 31.55
CA THR A 33 -4.16 -20.22 30.17
C THR A 33 -3.30 -20.84 29.06
N ASP A 34 -2.19 -21.48 29.42
CA ASP A 34 -1.23 -22.04 28.47
C ASP A 34 -1.64 -23.42 27.93
N ASP A 35 -2.66 -24.06 28.52
CA ASP A 35 -3.19 -25.37 28.08
C ASP A 35 -4.74 -25.36 28.11
N PRO A 36 -5.40 -24.78 27.10
CA PRO A 36 -6.85 -24.62 27.11
C PRO A 36 -7.59 -25.92 26.79
N LEU A 37 -8.70 -26.16 27.51
CA LEU A 37 -9.63 -27.26 27.25
C LEU A 37 -10.33 -27.13 25.89
N GLY A 38 -10.44 -25.90 25.39
CA GLY A 38 -10.91 -25.60 24.04
C GLY A 38 -11.33 -24.15 23.87
N ALA A 39 -11.45 -23.71 22.62
CA ALA A 39 -11.91 -22.38 22.27
C ALA A 39 -12.99 -22.45 21.19
N MET A 40 -13.98 -21.58 21.26
CA MET A 40 -15.04 -21.52 20.27
C MET A 40 -15.58 -20.10 20.09
N GLU A 41 -15.74 -19.69 18.83
CA GLU A 41 -16.45 -18.46 18.52
C GLU A 41 -17.96 -18.61 18.76
N VAL A 42 -18.58 -17.57 19.33
CA VAL A 42 -20.02 -17.52 19.60
C VAL A 42 -20.80 -17.64 18.28
N ARG A 43 -21.66 -18.66 18.20
CA ARG A 43 -22.51 -18.92 17.03
C ARG A 43 -23.50 -17.77 16.78
N PRO A 44 -24.09 -17.67 15.56
CA PRO A 44 -25.08 -16.64 15.22
C PRO A 44 -26.27 -16.52 16.17
N ASP A 45 -26.65 -17.61 16.83
CA ASP A 45 -27.74 -17.66 17.81
C ASP A 45 -27.29 -17.34 19.25
N GLY A 46 -26.03 -16.95 19.42
CA GLY A 46 -25.39 -16.64 20.69
C GLY A 46 -24.77 -17.84 21.39
N SER A 47 -24.89 -19.06 20.86
CA SER A 47 -24.46 -20.27 21.57
C SER A 47 -22.97 -20.60 21.41
N PHE A 48 -22.39 -21.27 22.40
CA PHE A 48 -21.08 -21.92 22.32
C PHE A 48 -21.12 -23.29 22.99
N GLU A 49 -20.16 -24.15 22.66
CA GLU A 49 -20.04 -25.51 23.19
C GLU A 49 -18.58 -25.97 23.11
N ILE A 50 -18.01 -26.36 24.25
CA ILE A 50 -16.63 -26.83 24.37
C ILE A 50 -16.67 -28.18 25.09
N HIS A 51 -15.99 -29.17 24.50
CA HIS A 51 -15.91 -30.54 25.02
C HIS A 51 -14.50 -30.81 25.54
N ALA A 52 -14.40 -31.43 26.72
CA ALA A 52 -13.16 -31.86 27.32
C ALA A 52 -13.32 -33.28 27.87
N THR A 53 -12.27 -34.09 27.84
CA THR A 53 -12.26 -35.44 28.42
C THR A 53 -11.70 -35.42 29.83
N SER A 54 -12.02 -36.42 30.65
CA SER A 54 -11.48 -36.54 32.01
C SER A 54 -9.95 -36.55 32.10
N ASP A 55 -9.26 -36.86 31.00
CA ASP A 55 -7.80 -36.86 30.91
C ASP A 55 -7.26 -35.44 30.64
N ASP A 56 -8.06 -34.57 30.03
CA ASP A 56 -7.73 -33.15 29.74
C ASP A 56 -7.88 -32.26 30.99
N VAL A 57 -8.70 -32.69 31.97
CA VAL A 57 -9.05 -31.92 33.17
C VAL A 57 -8.40 -32.49 34.45
N GLY A 58 -7.16 -32.98 34.34
CA GLY A 58 -6.33 -33.38 35.50
C GLY A 58 -6.56 -34.79 36.08
N GLY A 59 -7.50 -35.58 35.56
CA GLY A 59 -7.74 -36.97 35.99
C GLY A 59 -8.48 -37.12 37.33
N ALA A 60 -9.11 -38.28 37.54
CA ALA A 60 -10.17 -38.56 38.53
C ALA A 60 -9.82 -38.51 40.04
N ILE A 61 -8.87 -37.68 40.49
CA ILE A 61 -8.43 -37.59 41.89
C ILE A 61 -8.98 -36.34 42.61
N GLU A 62 -9.46 -35.32 41.90
CA GLU A 62 -9.99 -34.08 42.50
C GLU A 62 -11.39 -33.72 41.97
N GLY A 63 -12.44 -34.04 42.74
CA GLY A 63 -13.75 -33.37 42.66
C GLY A 63 -14.41 -33.25 41.27
N ASP A 64 -15.33 -32.30 41.16
CA ASP A 64 -15.84 -31.78 39.88
C ASP A 64 -14.87 -30.66 39.44
N PRO A 65 -14.39 -30.64 38.19
CA PRO A 65 -13.36 -29.70 37.77
C PRO A 65 -13.86 -28.24 37.77
N GLU A 66 -13.00 -27.31 38.18
CA GLU A 66 -13.28 -25.88 38.13
C GLU A 66 -12.74 -25.30 36.81
N ILE A 67 -13.65 -24.95 35.91
CA ILE A 67 -13.34 -24.41 34.59
C ILE A 67 -13.50 -22.89 34.62
N VAL A 68 -12.50 -22.16 34.13
CA VAL A 68 -12.60 -20.72 33.91
C VAL A 68 -12.92 -20.46 32.44
N LEU A 69 -14.02 -19.72 32.20
CA LEU A 69 -14.40 -19.25 30.89
C LEU A 69 -13.89 -17.82 30.69
N TYR A 70 -13.07 -17.63 29.66
CA TYR A 70 -12.61 -16.32 29.21
C TYR A 70 -13.31 -15.96 27.90
N CYS A 71 -13.90 -14.77 27.83
CA CYS A 71 -14.38 -14.22 26.57
C CYS A 71 -13.37 -13.24 26.01
N PHE A 72 -13.00 -13.44 24.75
CA PHE A 72 -12.11 -12.57 24.00
C PHE A 72 -12.85 -11.89 22.86
N ARG A 73 -12.48 -10.63 22.60
CA ARG A 73 -12.87 -9.91 21.39
C ARG A 73 -11.62 -9.20 20.89
N GLU A 74 -11.25 -9.44 19.64
CA GLU A 74 -10.05 -8.81 19.02
C GLU A 74 -8.74 -9.09 19.78
N GLY A 75 -8.64 -10.28 20.40
CA GLY A 75 -7.47 -10.68 21.19
C GLY A 75 -7.44 -10.09 22.61
N GLU A 76 -8.34 -9.16 22.95
CA GLU A 76 -8.45 -8.62 24.29
C GLU A 76 -9.48 -9.40 25.12
N ARG A 77 -9.15 -9.67 26.37
CA ARG A 77 -10.04 -10.38 27.31
C ARG A 77 -11.09 -9.42 27.86
N ILE A 78 -12.35 -9.63 27.50
CA ILE A 78 -13.47 -8.76 27.86
C ILE A 78 -14.34 -9.29 29.00
N HIS A 79 -14.22 -10.59 29.34
CA HIS A 79 -14.98 -11.20 30.42
C HIS A 79 -14.27 -12.45 30.95
N GLU A 80 -14.51 -12.77 32.22
CA GLU A 80 -13.98 -13.92 32.93
C GLU A 80 -15.03 -14.45 33.91
N GLN A 81 -15.28 -15.76 33.90
CA GLN A 81 -16.20 -16.40 34.84
C GLN A 81 -15.77 -17.84 35.16
N SER A 82 -15.61 -18.15 36.45
CA SER A 82 -15.40 -19.51 36.95
C SER A 82 -16.71 -20.30 37.02
N VAL A 83 -16.65 -21.56 36.62
CA VAL A 83 -17.77 -22.48 36.54
C VAL A 83 -17.33 -23.86 37.01
N THR A 84 -18.07 -24.45 37.95
CA THR A 84 -17.87 -25.86 38.34
C THR A 84 -18.52 -26.75 37.29
N ALA A 85 -17.75 -27.63 36.66
CA ALA A 85 -18.24 -28.44 35.55
C ALA A 85 -18.79 -29.81 36.02
N ASP A 86 -20.09 -30.02 35.82
CA ASP A 86 -20.74 -31.34 35.74
C ASP A 86 -20.66 -31.82 34.26
N PRO A 87 -20.82 -33.11 33.91
CA PRO A 87 -20.69 -33.60 32.53
C PRO A 87 -21.49 -32.83 31.47
N GLU A 88 -22.58 -32.16 31.85
CA GLU A 88 -23.28 -31.18 31.02
C GLU A 88 -23.52 -29.88 31.82
N THR A 89 -22.70 -28.86 31.58
CA THR A 89 -22.83 -27.56 32.25
C THR A 89 -23.28 -26.48 31.28
N THR A 90 -24.32 -25.73 31.63
CA THR A 90 -24.83 -24.62 30.80
C THR A 90 -24.62 -23.26 31.46
N VAL A 91 -24.06 -22.29 30.73
CA VAL A 91 -23.69 -20.97 31.24
C VAL A 91 -24.28 -19.83 30.39
N GLU A 92 -24.76 -18.77 31.03
CA GLU A 92 -25.19 -17.53 30.35
C GLU A 92 -24.18 -16.42 30.68
N LEU A 93 -23.47 -15.93 29.66
CA LEU A 93 -22.45 -14.89 29.78
C LEU A 93 -22.98 -13.58 29.21
N THR A 94 -22.82 -12.49 29.97
CA THR A 94 -23.13 -11.13 29.50
C THR A 94 -21.85 -10.32 29.37
N VAL A 95 -21.54 -9.88 28.15
CA VAL A 95 -20.32 -9.13 27.84
C VAL A 95 -20.63 -7.68 27.46
N SER A 96 -19.72 -6.75 27.74
CA SER A 96 -19.90 -5.35 27.37
C SER A 96 -19.87 -5.18 25.84
N ARG A 97 -20.67 -4.21 25.36
CA ARG A 97 -20.59 -3.73 23.97
C ARG A 97 -19.43 -2.73 23.90
N GLN A 98 -18.69 -2.74 22.80
CA GLN A 98 -17.80 -1.62 22.51
C GLN A 98 -18.68 -0.38 22.38
N ASP A 99 -18.32 0.71 23.05
CA ASP A 99 -18.90 2.01 22.72
C ASP A 99 -18.65 2.31 21.23
N GLN A 100 -19.51 3.13 20.60
CA GLN A 100 -19.30 3.57 19.22
C GLN A 100 -17.83 3.92 19.00
N LEU A 101 -17.28 3.56 17.81
CA LEU A 101 -15.93 3.90 17.40
C LEU A 101 -15.59 5.31 17.90
N SER A 102 -14.64 5.38 18.83
CA SER A 102 -14.24 6.66 19.38
C SER A 102 -13.72 7.55 18.25
N MET A 103 -13.77 8.88 18.43
CA MET A 103 -13.18 9.80 17.46
C MET A 103 -11.70 9.47 17.22
N GLU A 104 -11.00 9.01 18.25
CA GLU A 104 -9.62 8.49 18.19
C GLU A 104 -9.49 7.20 17.36
N SER A 105 -10.44 6.27 17.43
CA SER A 105 -10.48 5.06 16.60
C SER A 105 -10.81 5.37 15.13
N MET A 106 -11.67 6.37 14.89
CA MET A 106 -11.96 6.86 13.55
C MET A 106 -10.77 7.63 12.97
N MET A 107 -10.11 8.47 13.77
CA MET A 107 -8.86 9.13 13.40
C MET A 107 -7.82 8.07 13.08
N ASN A 108 -7.53 7.12 13.98
CA ASN A 108 -6.58 6.04 13.70
C ASN A 108 -6.93 5.21 12.44
N ALA A 109 -8.21 5.02 12.11
CA ALA A 109 -8.60 4.39 10.85
C ALA A 109 -8.28 5.27 9.63
N MET A 110 -8.60 6.57 9.70
CA MET A 110 -8.31 7.55 8.65
C MET A 110 -6.80 7.76 8.47
N CYS A 111 -6.05 7.85 9.56
CA CYS A 111 -4.59 7.99 9.59
C CYS A 111 -3.86 6.72 9.14
N ASN A 112 -4.52 5.56 9.15
CA ASN A 112 -3.98 4.35 8.54
C ASN A 112 -4.39 4.21 7.06
N MET A 113 -5.18 5.13 6.49
CA MET A 113 -5.54 5.09 5.07
C MET A 113 -4.50 5.76 4.16
N HIS A 114 -3.59 6.56 4.72
CA HIS A 114 -2.49 7.14 3.94
C HIS A 114 -1.45 6.10 3.51
N HIS A 115 -0.84 6.34 2.35
CA HIS A 115 0.15 5.51 1.71
C HIS A 115 1.36 5.32 2.62
N GLY A 116 1.81 4.07 2.75
CA GLY A 116 2.90 3.69 3.65
C GLY A 116 2.49 3.47 5.11
N LEU A 117 1.23 3.74 5.48
CA LEU A 117 0.78 3.59 6.88
C LEU A 117 -0.08 2.35 7.11
N SER A 118 -0.81 1.86 6.11
CA SER A 118 -1.57 0.60 6.19
C SER A 118 -0.67 -0.64 6.11
N GLU A 119 -1.02 -1.69 6.87
CA GLU A 119 -0.50 -3.06 6.65
C GLU A 119 -1.36 -3.75 5.58
N GLN A 120 -0.75 -4.25 4.50
CA GLN A 120 -1.48 -4.96 3.44
C GLN A 120 -1.55 -6.45 3.78
N ARG A 121 -2.73 -7.04 3.58
CA ARG A 121 -2.97 -8.44 3.92
C ARG A 121 -2.12 -9.39 3.09
N GLY A 122 -1.64 -10.46 3.71
CA GLY A 122 -0.79 -11.47 3.08
C GLY A 122 0.69 -11.10 3.02
N MET A 123 1.09 -9.85 3.32
CA MET A 123 2.51 -9.45 3.38
C MET A 123 3.29 -10.20 4.46
N THR A 124 2.65 -10.50 5.60
CA THR A 124 3.29 -11.16 6.74
C THR A 124 3.39 -12.69 6.58
N ASN A 125 2.69 -13.28 5.61
CA ASN A 125 2.65 -14.72 5.37
C ASN A 125 3.42 -15.13 4.09
N VAL A 126 4.56 -14.49 3.86
CA VAL A 126 5.40 -14.75 2.68
C VAL A 126 6.43 -15.83 3.01
N SER A 127 6.27 -16.98 2.36
CA SER A 127 7.18 -18.13 2.45
C SER A 127 8.63 -17.75 2.10
N ARG A 128 9.58 -18.24 2.91
CA ARG A 128 11.03 -18.19 2.62
C ARG A 128 11.53 -19.49 1.97
N ALA A 129 10.62 -20.38 1.56
CA ALA A 129 11.01 -21.64 0.94
C ALA A 129 11.63 -21.37 -0.44
N PRO A 130 12.84 -21.89 -0.75
CA PRO A 130 13.56 -21.59 -2.00
C PRO A 130 12.83 -21.96 -3.29
N PHE A 131 11.83 -22.87 -3.20
CA PHE A 131 11.04 -23.37 -4.34
C PHE A 131 9.56 -22.96 -4.28
N ASN A 132 9.20 -22.10 -3.31
CA ASN A 132 7.86 -21.57 -3.18
C ASN A 132 7.95 -20.13 -2.66
N PRO A 133 8.19 -19.15 -3.56
CA PRO A 133 8.36 -17.73 -3.18
C PRO A 133 7.07 -17.10 -2.62
N GLY A 134 5.97 -17.85 -2.60
CA GLY A 134 4.65 -17.45 -2.15
C GLY A 134 3.57 -17.91 -3.14
N HIS A 135 2.44 -18.41 -2.65
CA HIS A 135 1.20 -18.50 -3.40
C HIS A 135 0.26 -17.45 -2.80
N GLY A 136 -0.03 -16.39 -3.55
CA GLY A 136 -0.83 -15.26 -3.08
C GLY A 136 -0.32 -13.91 -3.60
N ARG A 137 -0.76 -12.83 -2.97
CA ARG A 137 -0.49 -11.46 -3.42
C ARG A 137 0.97 -11.01 -3.26
N PHE A 138 1.66 -11.45 -2.21
CA PHE A 138 3.04 -11.05 -1.92
C PHE A 138 3.99 -12.23 -2.00
N GLY A 139 5.24 -11.93 -2.35
CA GLY A 139 6.32 -12.92 -2.42
C GLY A 139 7.69 -12.30 -2.14
N ARG A 140 8.77 -13.05 -2.39
CA ARG A 140 10.17 -12.58 -2.24
C ARG A 140 10.92 -12.71 -3.55
N LEU A 141 11.78 -11.73 -3.85
CA LEU A 141 12.79 -11.88 -4.91
C LEU A 141 13.94 -12.78 -4.45
N PHE A 142 14.30 -12.68 -3.17
CA PHE A 142 15.46 -13.37 -2.62
C PHE A 142 15.07 -14.26 -1.42
N PRO A 143 14.23 -15.29 -1.60
CA PRO A 143 13.74 -16.12 -0.50
C PRO A 143 14.85 -16.87 0.25
N TYR A 144 16.02 -17.03 -0.36
CA TYR A 144 17.18 -17.71 0.19
C TYR A 144 18.12 -16.79 1.00
N LEU A 145 17.88 -15.48 1.01
CA LEU A 145 18.66 -14.56 1.84
C LEU A 145 18.11 -14.52 3.27
N GLU A 146 19.03 -14.54 4.22
CA GLU A 146 18.72 -14.32 5.62
C GLU A 146 18.23 -12.88 5.84
N PRO A 147 17.28 -12.66 6.76
CA PRO A 147 16.91 -11.31 7.18
C PRO A 147 18.12 -10.56 7.76
N ALA A 148 18.14 -9.23 7.59
CA ALA A 148 19.08 -8.40 8.32
C ALA A 148 18.73 -8.39 9.82
N ASP A 149 19.73 -8.61 10.66
CA ASP A 149 19.59 -8.65 12.12
C ASP A 149 19.86 -7.27 12.72
N HIS A 150 18.89 -6.37 12.57
CA HIS A 150 18.89 -5.06 13.21
C HIS A 150 18.12 -5.12 14.50
N ASP A 151 18.56 -4.41 15.54
CA ASP A 151 17.70 -4.15 16.70
C ASP A 151 16.51 -3.25 16.32
N GLU A 152 15.34 -3.44 16.94
CA GLU A 152 14.15 -2.64 16.58
C GLU A 152 14.30 -1.19 17.06
N GLU A 153 14.84 -0.98 18.28
CA GLU A 153 15.05 0.36 18.86
C GLU A 153 16.04 1.17 18.00
N LEU A 154 17.08 0.52 17.48
CA LEU A 154 18.01 1.14 16.52
C LEU A 154 17.27 1.69 15.27
N LEU A 155 16.35 0.92 14.71
CA LEU A 155 15.59 1.32 13.51
C LEU A 155 14.55 2.41 13.82
N GLU A 156 13.95 2.35 15.01
CA GLU A 156 13.06 3.40 15.51
C GLU A 156 13.81 4.73 15.61
N ASP A 157 15.00 4.72 16.22
CA ASP A 157 15.84 5.89 16.45
C ASP A 157 16.52 6.44 15.20
N LEU A 158 16.86 5.57 14.24
CA LEU A 158 17.44 6.00 12.97
C LEU A 158 16.49 6.95 12.22
N GLY A 159 15.20 6.64 12.22
CA GLY A 159 14.18 7.42 11.50
C GLY A 159 13.39 8.42 12.34
N ARG A 160 13.63 8.56 13.66
CA ARG A 160 12.77 9.40 14.51
C ARG A 160 12.90 10.89 14.14
N PRO A 161 11.92 11.75 14.47
CA PRO A 161 12.10 13.20 14.42
C PRO A 161 13.35 13.64 15.20
N GLY A 162 14.20 14.44 14.57
CA GLY A 162 15.51 14.84 15.11
C GLY A 162 16.56 13.73 15.15
N GLY A 163 16.31 12.59 14.49
CA GLY A 163 17.26 11.49 14.32
C GLY A 163 18.21 11.67 13.12
N PRO A 164 19.04 10.67 12.82
CA PRO A 164 20.03 10.74 11.74
C PRO A 164 19.44 10.85 10.33
N LEU A 165 18.20 10.39 10.10
CA LEU A 165 17.53 10.55 8.80
C LEU A 165 16.72 11.85 8.68
N ASP A 166 16.76 12.72 9.68
CA ASP A 166 16.13 14.02 9.64
C ASP A 166 17.02 15.05 8.94
N GLU A 167 16.55 15.59 7.82
CA GLU A 167 17.28 16.65 7.10
C GLU A 167 17.59 17.86 8.00
N SER A 168 16.71 18.19 8.95
CA SER A 168 16.86 19.37 9.81
C SER A 168 18.01 19.28 10.82
N THR A 169 18.55 18.07 11.06
CA THR A 169 19.72 17.85 11.92
C THR A 169 21.05 18.02 11.18
N HIS A 170 20.99 18.24 9.86
CA HIS A 170 22.15 18.32 8.98
C HIS A 170 22.37 19.74 8.44
N ASP A 171 23.65 20.09 8.19
CA ASP A 171 24.02 21.39 7.60
C ASP A 171 23.74 21.46 6.08
N GLN A 172 23.39 20.33 5.45
CA GLN A 172 23.12 20.21 4.01
C GLN A 172 21.65 19.88 3.78
N SER A 173 21.00 20.64 2.90
CA SER A 173 19.65 20.32 2.44
C SER A 173 19.69 19.33 1.28
N VAL A 174 18.69 18.47 1.21
CA VAL A 174 18.49 17.57 0.06
C VAL A 174 18.25 18.41 -1.19
N GLY A 175 18.92 18.04 -2.28
CA GLY A 175 18.84 18.73 -3.56
C GLY A 175 17.51 18.51 -4.31
N GLU A 176 17.42 19.08 -5.50
CA GLU A 176 16.36 18.81 -6.46
C GLU A 176 16.87 17.85 -7.53
N ALA A 177 16.01 16.93 -7.98
CA ALA A 177 16.28 16.08 -9.13
C ALA A 177 15.95 16.81 -10.45
N SER A 178 16.47 16.31 -11.57
CA SER A 178 16.04 16.75 -12.90
C SER A 178 14.61 16.31 -13.24
N VAL A 179 14.07 15.35 -12.49
CA VAL A 179 12.77 14.73 -12.70
C VAL A 179 11.62 15.69 -12.31
N PRO A 180 10.57 15.84 -13.14
CA PRO A 180 9.40 16.63 -12.75
C PRO A 180 8.69 16.07 -11.51
N ALA A 181 8.20 16.96 -10.65
CA ALA A 181 7.60 16.60 -9.37
C ALA A 181 6.33 15.73 -9.51
N GLY A 182 5.66 15.81 -10.66
CA GLY A 182 4.51 14.97 -11.00
C GLY A 182 4.83 13.47 -11.04
N ILE A 183 6.07 13.09 -11.36
CA ILE A 183 6.50 11.69 -11.46
C ILE A 183 6.35 10.95 -10.12
N ALA A 184 6.55 11.62 -8.99
CA ALA A 184 6.35 11.01 -7.68
C ALA A 184 4.87 10.61 -7.45
N PHE A 185 3.92 11.43 -7.92
CA PHE A 185 2.49 11.12 -7.82
C PHE A 185 2.06 10.05 -8.82
N PHE A 186 2.67 10.00 -10.01
CA PHE A 186 2.47 8.90 -10.95
C PHE A 186 2.99 7.57 -10.37
N GLY A 187 4.16 7.59 -9.71
CA GLY A 187 4.69 6.45 -8.97
C GLY A 187 3.74 5.97 -7.87
N GLN A 188 3.14 6.89 -7.11
CA GLN A 188 2.12 6.58 -6.10
C GLN A 188 0.85 5.98 -6.73
N PHE A 189 0.39 6.51 -7.86
CA PHE A 189 -0.75 5.96 -8.59
C PHE A 189 -0.49 4.50 -9.04
N ILE A 190 0.72 4.21 -9.54
CA ILE A 190 1.16 2.85 -9.87
C ILE A 190 1.14 1.94 -8.63
N ASP A 191 1.65 2.39 -7.48
CA ASP A 191 1.60 1.59 -6.24
C ASP A 191 0.15 1.24 -5.88
N HIS A 192 -0.77 2.19 -6.02
CA HIS A 192 -2.17 1.96 -5.71
C HIS A 192 -2.81 0.93 -6.64
N ASP A 193 -2.49 0.97 -7.93
CA ASP A 193 -2.99 0.03 -8.94
C ASP A 193 -2.54 -1.41 -8.65
N ILE A 194 -1.27 -1.62 -8.30
CA ILE A 194 -0.75 -2.97 -8.09
C ILE A 194 -1.03 -3.50 -6.66
N THR A 195 -1.26 -2.63 -5.66
CA THR A 195 -1.31 -3.01 -4.23
C THR A 195 -2.68 -2.93 -3.51
N LEU A 196 -3.81 -2.68 -4.19
CA LEU A 196 -5.15 -2.59 -3.56
C LEU A 196 -5.67 -3.89 -2.90
N ASP A 197 -5.93 -3.90 -1.59
CA ASP A 197 -6.71 -4.95 -0.90
C ASP A 197 -8.15 -4.48 -0.63
N PRO A 198 -9.15 -4.93 -1.40
CA PRO A 198 -10.52 -4.44 -1.27
C PRO A 198 -11.31 -5.07 -0.09
N LEU A 199 -10.71 -5.96 0.70
CA LEU A 199 -11.45 -6.63 1.78
C LEU A 199 -11.49 -5.82 3.08
N SER A 200 -12.71 -5.70 3.64
CA SER A 200 -12.96 -4.97 4.88
C SER A 200 -12.29 -5.65 6.09
N SER A 201 -12.01 -4.86 7.14
CA SER A 201 -11.46 -5.35 8.42
C SER A 201 -12.27 -6.50 9.04
N LEU A 202 -13.58 -6.55 8.79
CA LEU A 202 -14.47 -7.63 9.22
C LEU A 202 -14.23 -8.93 8.43
N ALA A 203 -13.96 -8.84 7.13
CA ALA A 203 -13.57 -10.01 6.32
C ALA A 203 -12.14 -10.48 6.64
N ARG A 204 -11.24 -9.55 7.04
CA ARG A 204 -9.87 -9.87 7.51
C ARG A 204 -9.86 -10.79 8.75
N ARG A 205 -10.85 -10.70 9.63
CA ARG A 205 -10.95 -11.52 10.85
C ARG A 205 -11.33 -12.98 10.58
N ASN A 206 -12.07 -13.24 9.51
CA ASN A 206 -12.59 -14.58 9.21
C ASN A 206 -11.63 -15.43 8.36
N ASP A 207 -10.54 -14.83 7.87
CA ASP A 207 -9.51 -15.51 7.08
C ASP A 207 -8.17 -14.75 7.25
N PRO A 208 -7.45 -14.95 8.37
CA PRO A 208 -6.20 -14.23 8.64
C PRO A 208 -5.11 -14.47 7.58
N ASP A 209 -5.22 -15.56 6.81
CA ASP A 209 -4.21 -16.01 5.85
C ASP A 209 -4.53 -15.72 4.39
N ALA A 210 -5.72 -15.17 4.05
CA ALA A 210 -6.31 -15.26 2.71
C ALA A 210 -5.33 -15.53 1.57
N LEU A 211 -5.21 -16.83 1.31
CA LEU A 211 -4.50 -17.43 0.18
C LEU A 211 -5.28 -17.22 -1.13
N ARG A 212 -6.32 -16.38 -1.15
CA ARG A 212 -7.13 -16.08 -2.32
C ARG A 212 -7.12 -14.59 -2.54
N ASN A 213 -6.39 -14.20 -3.55
CA ASN A 213 -6.35 -12.83 -3.99
C ASN A 213 -7.72 -12.44 -4.59
N PHE A 214 -8.33 -11.37 -4.09
CA PHE A 214 -9.60 -10.88 -4.63
C PHE A 214 -9.40 -9.86 -5.76
N ARG A 215 -8.16 -9.39 -6.02
CA ARG A 215 -7.73 -8.64 -7.22
C ARG A 215 -6.24 -8.85 -7.56
N THR A 216 -5.95 -9.21 -8.81
CA THR A 216 -4.61 -9.52 -9.35
C THR A 216 -3.61 -8.38 -9.10
N PRO A 217 -2.34 -8.62 -8.71
CA PRO A 217 -1.33 -7.57 -8.71
C PRO A 217 -0.98 -7.27 -10.17
N GLY A 218 -1.63 -6.28 -10.76
CA GLY A 218 -1.52 -5.97 -12.19
C GLY A 218 -1.65 -4.48 -12.45
N LEU A 219 -1.12 -4.05 -13.59
CA LEU A 219 -1.24 -2.69 -14.10
C LEU A 219 -2.45 -2.62 -15.04
N ASP A 220 -3.63 -2.88 -14.48
CA ASP A 220 -4.90 -3.04 -15.21
C ASP A 220 -5.91 -1.93 -14.92
N LEU A 221 -5.50 -0.87 -14.20
CA LEU A 221 -6.35 0.28 -13.88
C LEU A 221 -7.63 -0.10 -13.12
N ASP A 222 -7.57 -1.12 -12.28
CA ASP A 222 -8.70 -1.54 -11.43
C ASP A 222 -9.13 -0.45 -10.43
N SER A 223 -8.22 0.47 -10.12
CA SER A 223 -8.39 1.68 -9.32
C SER A 223 -9.28 2.72 -10.03
N VAL A 224 -9.35 2.65 -11.36
CA VAL A 224 -10.19 3.48 -12.24
C VAL A 224 -11.49 2.76 -12.59
N TYR A 225 -11.42 1.52 -13.04
CA TYR A 225 -12.55 0.79 -13.60
C TYR A 225 -13.35 -0.03 -12.56
N GLY A 226 -12.80 -0.23 -11.36
CA GLY A 226 -13.33 -1.19 -10.41
C GLY A 226 -13.43 -2.58 -11.03
N THR A 227 -14.60 -3.20 -10.88
CA THR A 227 -14.93 -4.50 -11.51
C THR A 227 -15.81 -4.36 -12.76
N GLY A 228 -15.76 -3.19 -13.42
CA GLY A 228 -16.54 -2.89 -14.62
C GLY A 228 -17.96 -2.37 -14.34
N PRO A 229 -18.67 -1.87 -15.37
CA PRO A 229 -19.97 -1.20 -15.23
C PRO A 229 -21.09 -2.12 -14.70
N GLU A 230 -21.00 -3.42 -14.93
CA GLU A 230 -22.01 -4.37 -14.44
C GLU A 230 -21.95 -4.60 -12.92
N THR A 231 -20.74 -4.61 -12.35
CA THR A 231 -20.51 -4.95 -10.93
C THR A 231 -20.27 -3.71 -10.07
N SER A 232 -19.66 -2.67 -10.63
CA SER A 232 -19.40 -1.38 -9.99
C SER A 232 -20.13 -0.22 -10.69
N PRO A 233 -21.46 -0.30 -10.93
CA PRO A 233 -22.18 0.68 -11.75
C PRO A 233 -22.16 2.12 -11.20
N PHE A 234 -21.79 2.30 -9.94
CA PHE A 234 -21.69 3.61 -9.30
C PHE A 234 -20.48 4.44 -9.78
N LEU A 235 -19.52 3.81 -10.48
CA LEU A 235 -18.36 4.47 -11.08
C LEU A 235 -18.64 5.03 -12.49
N TYR A 236 -19.80 4.73 -13.07
CA TYR A 236 -20.12 5.01 -14.48
C TYR A 236 -21.32 5.93 -14.61
N GLU A 237 -21.42 6.67 -15.71
CA GLU A 237 -22.62 7.45 -15.99
C GLU A 237 -23.84 6.53 -16.17
N SER A 238 -24.99 6.94 -15.67
CA SER A 238 -26.20 6.12 -15.72
C SER A 238 -27.01 6.40 -17.00
N PRO A 239 -27.29 5.40 -17.85
CA PRO A 239 -28.22 5.54 -18.97
C PRO A 239 -29.62 5.97 -18.53
N MET A 240 -30.04 5.58 -17.31
CA MET A 240 -31.33 5.99 -16.75
C MET A 240 -31.41 7.49 -16.45
N GLN A 241 -30.25 8.15 -16.30
CA GLN A 241 -30.14 9.59 -16.08
C GLN A 241 -29.71 10.34 -17.35
N GLY A 242 -29.66 9.67 -18.50
CA GLY A 242 -29.29 10.25 -19.79
C GLY A 242 -27.79 10.29 -20.09
N GLY A 243 -26.97 9.63 -19.26
CA GLY A 243 -25.54 9.44 -19.52
C GLY A 243 -25.23 8.18 -20.33
N SER A 244 -23.95 7.86 -20.49
CA SER A 244 -23.47 6.68 -21.20
C SER A 244 -22.82 5.67 -20.26
N GLU A 245 -23.26 4.41 -20.27
CA GLU A 245 -22.62 3.35 -19.48
C GLU A 245 -21.16 3.07 -19.90
N TYR A 246 -20.75 3.60 -21.05
CA TYR A 246 -19.37 3.54 -21.55
C TYR A 246 -18.48 4.63 -20.96
N ARG A 247 -19.04 5.61 -20.22
CA ARG A 247 -18.29 6.73 -19.64
C ARG A 247 -18.17 6.56 -18.12
N LEU A 248 -17.01 6.92 -17.60
CA LEU A 248 -16.78 7.04 -16.17
C LEU A 248 -17.45 8.30 -15.62
N LEU A 249 -18.01 8.19 -14.43
CA LEU A 249 -18.68 9.28 -13.75
C LEU A 249 -17.64 10.26 -13.21
N VAL A 250 -17.83 11.56 -13.47
CA VAL A 250 -17.05 12.67 -12.89
C VAL A 250 -17.95 13.56 -12.02
N ALA A 251 -17.38 14.55 -11.33
CA ALA A 251 -18.16 15.46 -10.50
C ALA A 251 -19.27 16.21 -11.30
N GLY A 252 -20.52 16.05 -10.86
CA GLY A 252 -21.69 16.57 -11.58
C GLY A 252 -21.93 18.08 -11.50
N ASP A 253 -21.12 18.81 -10.71
CA ASP A 253 -21.16 20.27 -10.58
C ASP A 253 -20.20 20.99 -11.54
N GLY A 254 -19.51 20.23 -12.42
CA GLY A 254 -18.63 20.75 -13.47
C GLY A 254 -17.25 21.17 -12.97
N ARG A 255 -16.90 20.85 -11.73
CA ARG A 255 -15.53 21.03 -11.22
C ARG A 255 -14.63 19.89 -11.72
N PRO A 256 -13.32 20.13 -11.90
CA PRO A 256 -12.38 19.06 -12.22
C PRO A 256 -12.15 18.22 -10.96
N ASP A 257 -12.99 17.22 -10.72
CA ASP A 257 -12.88 16.33 -9.55
C ASP A 257 -13.57 14.99 -9.79
N VAL A 258 -13.19 14.01 -8.97
CA VAL A 258 -13.85 12.72 -8.88
C VAL A 258 -15.28 12.85 -8.35
N PRO A 259 -16.19 11.91 -8.66
CA PRO A 259 -17.53 11.92 -8.10
C PRO A 259 -17.46 11.68 -6.59
N ARG A 260 -18.26 12.42 -5.83
CA ARG A 260 -18.34 12.31 -4.37
C ARG A 260 -19.76 12.05 -3.90
N ASN A 261 -19.88 11.31 -2.80
CA ASN A 261 -21.18 11.12 -2.15
C ASN A 261 -21.61 12.37 -1.37
N ARG A 262 -22.80 12.32 -0.75
CA ARG A 262 -23.35 13.45 0.02
C ARG A 262 -22.52 13.89 1.24
N GLU A 263 -21.59 13.05 1.70
CA GLU A 263 -20.67 13.33 2.81
C GLU A 263 -19.28 13.77 2.31
N GLY A 264 -19.09 13.94 0.99
CA GLY A 264 -17.82 14.36 0.39
C GLY A 264 -16.80 13.23 0.17
N THR A 265 -17.16 11.96 0.44
CA THR A 265 -16.27 10.83 0.17
C THR A 265 -16.16 10.58 -1.34
N ALA A 266 -14.94 10.47 -1.86
CA ALA A 266 -14.69 10.06 -3.23
C ALA A 266 -15.28 8.68 -3.55
N LEU A 267 -15.84 8.56 -4.74
CA LEU A 267 -16.38 7.32 -5.30
C LEU A 267 -15.44 6.84 -6.40
N THR A 268 -14.37 6.14 -6.01
CA THR A 268 -13.31 5.63 -6.89
C THR A 268 -13.17 4.11 -6.75
N GLY A 269 -12.47 3.47 -7.69
CA GLY A 269 -12.15 2.04 -7.62
C GLY A 269 -11.18 1.71 -6.49
N ASP A 270 -10.26 2.64 -6.19
CA ASP A 270 -9.42 2.67 -4.99
C ASP A 270 -9.56 4.01 -4.26
N HIS A 271 -10.03 3.96 -3.01
CA HIS A 271 -10.13 5.12 -2.13
C HIS A 271 -8.80 5.83 -1.86
N ARG A 272 -7.65 5.13 -1.93
CA ARG A 272 -6.32 5.71 -1.67
C ARG A 272 -5.94 6.74 -2.73
N ASN A 273 -6.55 6.69 -3.92
CA ASN A 273 -6.36 7.73 -4.92
C ASN A 273 -6.98 9.09 -4.54
N ASP A 274 -7.68 9.20 -3.40
CA ASP A 274 -8.15 10.47 -2.83
C ASP A 274 -7.29 10.94 -1.63
N GLU A 275 -6.17 10.28 -1.34
CA GLU A 275 -5.35 10.53 -0.16
C GLU A 275 -4.69 11.92 -0.14
N ASN A 276 -4.36 12.48 -1.30
CA ASN A 276 -3.86 13.84 -1.41
C ASN A 276 -4.44 14.53 -2.64
N HIS A 277 -4.41 15.85 -2.60
CA HIS A 277 -5.04 16.72 -3.62
C HIS A 277 -4.56 16.41 -5.04
N ILE A 278 -3.25 16.32 -5.24
CA ILE A 278 -2.66 16.11 -6.56
C ILE A 278 -3.01 14.71 -7.09
N LEU A 279 -2.96 13.68 -6.24
CA LEU A 279 -3.34 12.32 -6.63
C LEU A 279 -4.83 12.20 -6.97
N SER A 280 -5.71 12.88 -6.22
CA SER A 280 -7.16 12.93 -6.50
C SER A 280 -7.44 13.59 -7.85
N GLN A 281 -6.71 14.65 -8.17
CA GLN A 281 -6.76 15.30 -9.49
C GLN A 281 -6.19 14.41 -10.60
N PHE A 282 -5.15 13.61 -10.32
CA PHE A 282 -4.63 12.64 -11.29
C PHE A 282 -5.64 11.51 -11.55
N GLN A 283 -6.32 11.02 -10.51
CA GLN A 283 -7.43 10.08 -10.65
C GLN A 283 -8.53 10.68 -11.55
N TYR A 284 -8.92 11.93 -11.32
CA TYR A 284 -9.87 12.63 -12.20
C TYR A 284 -9.37 12.69 -13.65
N ALA A 285 -8.10 13.02 -13.88
CA ALA A 285 -7.52 13.02 -15.23
C ALA A 285 -7.58 11.63 -15.89
N MET A 286 -7.39 10.54 -15.14
CA MET A 286 -7.56 9.18 -15.66
C MET A 286 -9.03 8.84 -16.01
N LEU A 287 -10.01 9.37 -15.27
CA LEU A 287 -11.43 9.25 -15.63
C LEU A 287 -11.72 9.97 -16.95
N GLU A 288 -11.23 11.20 -17.09
CA GLU A 288 -11.40 11.99 -18.31
C GLU A 288 -10.60 11.44 -19.49
N PHE A 289 -9.45 10.82 -19.25
CA PHE A 289 -8.66 10.14 -20.29
C PHE A 289 -9.50 9.05 -20.95
N HIS A 290 -10.13 8.18 -20.15
CA HIS A 290 -11.04 7.16 -20.68
C HIS A 290 -12.21 7.79 -21.44
N ASN A 291 -12.87 8.78 -20.85
CA ASN A 291 -14.03 9.46 -21.46
C ASN A 291 -13.66 10.10 -22.80
N SER A 292 -12.48 10.71 -22.90
CA SER A 292 -11.95 11.30 -24.13
C SER A 292 -11.61 10.25 -25.18
N ILE A 293 -11.16 9.05 -24.78
CA ILE A 293 -10.96 7.93 -25.72
C ILE A 293 -12.30 7.46 -26.27
N VAL A 294 -13.35 7.37 -25.45
CA VAL A 294 -14.71 7.02 -25.90
C VAL A 294 -15.19 8.03 -26.96
N ASP A 295 -14.96 9.32 -26.73
CA ASP A 295 -15.33 10.37 -27.68
C ASP A 295 -14.51 10.29 -28.98
N TRP A 296 -13.21 10.00 -28.86
CA TRP A 296 -12.31 9.81 -30.00
C TRP A 296 -12.68 8.61 -30.89
N LEU A 297 -13.10 7.49 -30.28
CA LEU A 297 -13.56 6.31 -31.01
C LEU A 297 -14.83 6.59 -31.82
N GLY A 298 -15.68 7.50 -31.34
CA GLY A 298 -16.91 7.95 -31.98
C GLY A 298 -18.04 6.91 -32.03
N GLU A 299 -19.23 7.35 -32.46
CA GLU A 299 -20.46 6.54 -32.44
C GLU A 299 -20.43 5.26 -33.31
N GLY A 300 -19.45 5.14 -34.21
CA GLY A 300 -19.31 3.99 -35.10
C GLY A 300 -18.54 2.81 -34.50
N CYS A 301 -17.94 2.95 -33.32
CA CYS A 301 -17.15 1.91 -32.69
C CYS A 301 -18.05 0.79 -32.13
N SER A 302 -17.74 -0.45 -32.47
CA SER A 302 -18.27 -1.62 -31.75
C SER A 302 -17.56 -1.74 -30.41
N GLU A 303 -18.31 -2.02 -29.33
CA GLU A 303 -17.73 -2.24 -27.98
C GLU A 303 -16.84 -1.06 -27.52
N PRO A 304 -17.40 0.17 -27.51
CA PRO A 304 -16.62 1.39 -27.25
C PRO A 304 -15.97 1.38 -25.86
N PHE A 305 -16.63 0.81 -24.85
CA PHE A 305 -16.07 0.70 -23.51
C PHE A 305 -14.86 -0.23 -23.47
N GLU A 306 -14.99 -1.44 -24.00
CA GLU A 306 -13.91 -2.44 -24.03
C GLU A 306 -12.71 -1.90 -24.81
N ARG A 307 -12.96 -1.20 -25.93
CA ARG A 307 -11.90 -0.61 -26.73
C ARG A 307 -11.23 0.59 -26.03
N ALA A 308 -12.00 1.47 -25.39
CA ALA A 308 -11.47 2.60 -24.64
C ALA A 308 -10.67 2.14 -23.41
N ASN A 309 -11.20 1.17 -22.66
CA ASN A 309 -10.51 0.53 -21.55
C ASN A 309 -9.20 -0.15 -21.99
N GLN A 310 -9.20 -0.87 -23.11
CA GLN A 310 -7.98 -1.47 -23.67
C GLN A 310 -6.95 -0.40 -24.04
N LEU A 311 -7.35 0.64 -24.78
CA LEU A 311 -6.43 1.71 -25.18
C LEU A 311 -5.87 2.44 -23.96
N ALA A 312 -6.70 2.77 -22.97
CA ALA A 312 -6.25 3.43 -21.76
C ALA A 312 -5.21 2.59 -21.01
N ARG A 313 -5.46 1.28 -20.82
CA ARG A 313 -4.53 0.38 -20.16
C ARG A 313 -3.22 0.21 -20.94
N TRP A 314 -3.29 0.08 -22.25
CA TRP A 314 -2.10 -0.10 -23.09
C TRP A 314 -1.22 1.15 -23.12
N HIS A 315 -1.80 2.35 -23.21
CA HIS A 315 -1.04 3.60 -23.13
C HIS A 315 -0.48 3.82 -21.72
N TYR A 316 -1.22 3.47 -20.67
CA TYR A 316 -0.69 3.49 -19.29
C TYR A 316 0.50 2.55 -19.11
N GLN A 317 0.38 1.28 -19.53
CA GLN A 317 1.48 0.30 -19.47
C GLN A 317 2.68 0.76 -20.31
N TRP A 318 2.44 1.36 -21.49
CA TRP A 318 3.48 1.97 -22.31
C TRP A 318 4.22 3.08 -21.57
N ILE A 319 3.51 4.03 -20.98
CA ILE A 319 4.10 5.09 -20.16
C ILE A 319 4.95 4.51 -19.02
N VAL A 320 4.46 3.46 -18.34
CA VAL A 320 5.23 2.80 -17.27
C VAL A 320 6.58 2.29 -17.80
N LEU A 321 6.58 1.66 -18.98
CA LEU A 321 7.76 1.01 -19.57
C LEU A 321 8.72 1.99 -20.26
N GLU A 322 8.20 2.94 -21.02
CA GLU A 322 8.99 3.79 -21.92
C GLU A 322 9.32 5.16 -21.34
N GLU A 323 8.59 5.64 -20.32
CA GLU A 323 8.86 6.93 -19.68
C GLU A 323 9.20 6.77 -18.20
N PHE A 324 8.32 6.16 -17.41
CA PHE A 324 8.48 6.13 -15.95
C PHE A 324 9.72 5.34 -15.52
N LEU A 325 9.87 4.09 -15.99
CA LEU A 325 11.02 3.27 -15.63
C LEU A 325 12.35 3.92 -16.03
N PRO A 326 12.57 4.39 -17.27
CA PRO A 326 13.80 5.12 -17.64
C PRO A 326 14.00 6.44 -16.87
N THR A 327 12.93 7.06 -16.37
CA THR A 327 13.03 8.30 -15.59
C THR A 327 13.52 8.06 -14.16
N ILE A 328 13.09 6.96 -13.54
CA ILE A 328 13.33 6.70 -12.11
C ILE A 328 14.37 5.62 -11.84
N CYS A 329 14.76 4.85 -12.85
CA CYS A 329 15.78 3.80 -12.76
C CYS A 329 16.98 4.13 -13.65
N ASP A 330 18.10 3.47 -13.39
CA ASP A 330 19.25 3.43 -14.30
C ASP A 330 18.83 2.80 -15.65
N GLU A 331 19.00 3.56 -16.74
CA GLU A 331 18.56 3.21 -18.09
C GLU A 331 19.20 1.89 -18.59
N ASP A 332 20.49 1.68 -18.33
CA ASP A 332 21.20 0.47 -18.75
C ASP A 332 20.61 -0.78 -18.06
N ILE A 333 20.14 -0.63 -16.82
CA ILE A 333 19.48 -1.71 -16.07
C ILE A 333 18.07 -1.96 -16.59
N VAL A 334 17.30 -0.91 -16.89
CA VAL A 334 15.97 -1.05 -17.50
C VAL A 334 16.08 -1.81 -18.83
N ASP A 335 17.02 -1.41 -19.68
CA ASP A 335 17.27 -2.06 -20.97
C ASP A 335 17.68 -3.54 -20.84
N ASP A 336 18.50 -3.87 -19.84
CA ASP A 336 18.89 -5.25 -19.55
C ASP A 336 17.69 -6.08 -19.06
N VAL A 337 16.88 -5.54 -18.14
CA VAL A 337 15.66 -6.21 -17.63
C VAL A 337 14.66 -6.46 -18.76
N ARG A 338 14.43 -5.48 -19.64
CA ARG A 338 13.51 -5.60 -20.79
C ARG A 338 13.98 -6.64 -21.81
N GLN A 339 15.29 -6.84 -21.95
CA GLN A 339 15.83 -7.90 -22.79
C GLN A 339 15.70 -9.27 -22.12
N GLN A 340 16.03 -9.35 -20.83
CA GLN A 340 15.99 -10.59 -20.08
C GLN A 340 15.88 -10.33 -18.56
N ARG A 341 14.70 -10.60 -17.99
CA ARG A 341 14.50 -10.68 -16.54
C ARG A 341 15.30 -11.81 -15.91
N ALA A 342 15.88 -11.56 -14.74
CA ALA A 342 16.74 -12.51 -14.04
C ALA A 342 16.20 -12.94 -12.67
N TYR A 343 15.43 -12.09 -11.99
CA TYR A 343 15.06 -12.30 -10.58
C TYR A 343 13.56 -12.47 -10.38
N TYR A 344 12.76 -11.64 -11.05
CA TYR A 344 11.32 -11.75 -11.01
C TYR A 344 10.85 -12.37 -12.32
N THR A 345 10.59 -13.68 -12.32
CA THR A 345 10.21 -14.42 -13.54
C THR A 345 8.96 -15.29 -13.35
N PRO A 346 7.81 -14.75 -12.89
CA PRO A 346 6.55 -15.49 -12.96
C PRO A 346 6.28 -15.92 -14.40
N GLY A 347 6.00 -17.20 -14.61
CA GLY A 347 5.67 -17.75 -15.92
C GLY A 347 4.29 -17.29 -16.42
N GLN A 348 4.06 -17.36 -17.74
CA GLN A 348 2.74 -17.09 -18.30
C GLN A 348 1.70 -18.09 -17.72
N GLY A 349 0.69 -17.57 -17.03
CA GLY A 349 -0.34 -18.36 -16.36
C GLY A 349 -0.01 -18.79 -14.92
N GLU A 350 1.14 -18.37 -14.38
CA GLU A 350 1.38 -18.36 -12.94
C GLU A 350 0.73 -17.11 -12.33
N GLU A 351 0.33 -17.18 -11.06
CA GLU A 351 -0.20 -16.00 -10.36
C GLU A 351 0.96 -15.04 -10.04
N PRO A 352 0.97 -13.81 -10.61
CA PRO A 352 1.97 -12.83 -10.24
C PRO A 352 1.80 -12.42 -8.78
N TYR A 353 2.89 -11.93 -8.19
CA TYR A 353 2.92 -11.43 -6.81
C TYR A 353 3.77 -10.17 -6.71
N ILE A 354 3.54 -9.36 -5.68
CA ILE A 354 4.35 -8.17 -5.39
C ILE A 354 5.48 -8.58 -4.44
N PRO A 355 6.76 -8.42 -4.81
CA PRO A 355 7.82 -8.74 -3.89
C PRO A 355 7.86 -7.81 -2.67
N VAL A 356 8.22 -8.33 -1.51
CA VAL A 356 8.38 -7.52 -0.29
C VAL A 356 9.57 -6.56 -0.40
N GLU A 357 10.64 -6.96 -1.10
CA GLU A 357 11.79 -6.12 -1.42
C GLU A 357 11.39 -4.91 -2.28
N PHE A 358 10.41 -5.10 -3.17
CA PHE A 358 9.80 -4.02 -3.95
C PHE A 358 8.91 -3.14 -3.07
N SER A 359 7.90 -3.71 -2.43
CA SER A 359 6.82 -2.93 -1.78
C SER A 359 7.21 -2.20 -0.49
N VAL A 360 8.27 -2.65 0.19
CA VAL A 360 8.69 -2.11 1.51
C VAL A 360 10.08 -1.48 1.49
N ALA A 361 10.85 -1.70 0.43
CA ALA A 361 12.14 -1.02 0.27
C ALA A 361 12.23 -0.26 -1.06
N ALA A 362 12.37 -0.95 -2.18
CA ALA A 362 12.75 -0.28 -3.42
C ALA A 362 11.73 0.75 -3.90
N TYR A 363 10.44 0.42 -3.91
CA TYR A 363 9.36 1.31 -4.35
C TYR A 363 8.97 2.37 -3.31
N ARG A 364 9.61 2.37 -2.12
CA ARG A 364 9.45 3.41 -1.09
C ARG A 364 10.40 4.59 -1.31
N TYR A 365 11.18 4.59 -2.38
CA TYR A 365 12.02 5.72 -2.77
C TYR A 365 11.23 7.01 -2.99
N GLY A 366 9.99 6.88 -3.49
CA GLY A 366 9.11 8.02 -3.79
C GLY A 366 8.86 8.93 -2.59
N HIS A 367 8.91 8.42 -1.35
CA HIS A 367 8.80 9.25 -0.15
C HIS A 367 9.91 10.33 -0.07
N SER A 368 11.11 10.03 -0.58
CA SER A 368 12.22 10.99 -0.58
C SER A 368 12.01 12.13 -1.60
N GLN A 369 11.29 11.84 -2.69
CA GLN A 369 11.02 12.77 -3.80
C GLN A 369 9.90 13.79 -3.50
N ILE A 370 9.09 13.58 -2.46
CA ILE A 370 7.96 14.44 -2.09
C ILE A 370 8.44 15.77 -1.51
N ARG A 371 7.82 16.86 -1.94
CA ARG A 371 8.06 18.23 -1.46
C ARG A 371 7.05 18.57 -0.37
N GLU A 372 7.41 19.50 0.51
CA GLU A 372 6.46 20.11 1.46
C GLU A 372 5.39 20.94 0.72
N ARG A 373 5.82 21.83 -0.19
CA ARG A 373 4.94 22.76 -0.92
C ARG A 373 4.91 22.53 -2.41
N TYR A 374 3.68 22.59 -2.95
CA TYR A 374 3.43 22.49 -4.38
C TYR A 374 2.67 23.71 -4.89
N ARG A 375 3.13 24.25 -6.02
CA ARG A 375 2.34 25.13 -6.87
C ARG A 375 1.50 24.26 -7.80
N VAL A 376 0.18 24.36 -7.73
CA VAL A 376 -0.73 23.57 -8.59
C VAL A 376 -1.24 24.35 -9.78
N ASN A 377 -1.20 25.69 -9.74
CA ASN A 377 -1.50 26.56 -10.87
C ASN A 377 -0.85 27.94 -10.69
N SER A 378 -1.15 28.92 -11.55
CA SER A 378 -0.51 30.25 -11.50
C SER A 378 -0.78 31.02 -10.20
N GLU A 379 -1.93 30.79 -9.58
CA GLU A 379 -2.39 31.53 -8.40
C GLU A 379 -2.15 30.77 -7.09
N THR A 380 -2.20 29.43 -7.14
CA THR A 380 -2.28 28.59 -5.95
C THR A 380 -0.99 27.83 -5.67
N LYS A 381 -0.43 28.05 -4.47
CA LYS A 381 0.70 27.31 -3.90
C LYS A 381 0.51 27.07 -2.41
N ALA A 382 0.43 25.80 -2.00
CA ALA A 382 0.13 25.40 -0.63
C ALA A 382 1.00 24.22 -0.19
N ASP A 383 1.00 23.95 1.11
CA ASP A 383 1.56 22.72 1.68
C ASP A 383 0.74 21.51 1.20
N LEU A 384 1.40 20.38 0.90
CA LEU A 384 0.72 19.16 0.45
C LEU A 384 -0.26 18.64 1.51
N PHE A 385 0.19 18.65 2.76
CA PHE A 385 -0.59 18.25 3.93
C PHE A 385 -0.55 19.36 4.98
N GLY A 386 -1.69 19.61 5.63
CA GLY A 386 -1.72 20.56 6.74
C GLY A 386 -3.12 21.06 7.10
N HIS A 387 -3.16 21.95 8.09
CA HIS A 387 -4.38 22.59 8.55
C HIS A 387 -4.43 24.07 8.14
N GLY A 388 -5.63 24.54 7.77
CA GLY A 388 -5.88 25.95 7.46
C GLY A 388 -5.69 26.29 5.98
N ASP A 389 -5.69 27.58 5.68
CA ASP A 389 -5.77 28.09 4.29
C ASP A 389 -4.43 27.99 3.52
N ASP A 390 -3.34 27.60 4.19
CA ASP A 390 -2.00 27.48 3.60
C ASP A 390 -1.66 26.06 3.12
N ALA A 391 -2.59 25.11 3.24
CA ALA A 391 -2.43 23.70 2.87
C ALA A 391 -3.60 23.22 1.98
N PHE A 392 -3.35 22.23 1.12
CA PHE A 392 -4.41 21.57 0.33
C PHE A 392 -5.35 20.69 1.17
N GLY A 393 -5.06 20.55 2.47
CA GLY A 393 -5.86 19.80 3.43
C GLY A 393 -5.13 18.56 3.96
N MET A 394 -5.90 17.64 4.55
CA MET A 394 -5.36 16.40 5.14
C MET A 394 -5.52 15.19 4.23
N GLY A 395 -5.98 15.40 2.98
CA GLY A 395 -6.45 14.33 2.11
C GLY A 395 -7.93 14.02 2.27
N PHE A 396 -8.46 13.19 1.37
CA PHE A 396 -9.84 12.72 1.34
C PHE A 396 -10.88 13.84 1.31
N GLN A 397 -10.48 14.97 0.73
CA GLN A 397 -11.23 16.21 0.71
C GLN A 397 -11.43 16.67 -0.73
N ALA A 398 -12.60 17.26 -0.94
CA ALA A 398 -12.98 17.90 -2.17
C ALA A 398 -12.00 19.05 -2.52
N PRO A 399 -11.35 19.04 -3.68
CA PRO A 399 -10.59 20.20 -4.16
C PRO A 399 -11.55 21.38 -4.38
N SER A 400 -11.10 22.60 -4.08
CA SER A 400 -11.80 23.80 -4.54
C SER A 400 -11.48 24.04 -6.03
N ALA A 401 -12.35 24.77 -6.72
CA ALA A 401 -12.15 25.08 -8.14
C ALA A 401 -10.87 25.91 -8.39
N ASP A 402 -10.47 26.75 -7.44
CA ASP A 402 -9.26 27.59 -7.52
C ASP A 402 -7.98 26.77 -7.28
N GLU A 403 -8.10 25.54 -6.79
CA GLU A 403 -6.99 24.61 -6.55
C GLU A 403 -6.86 23.55 -7.66
N ALA A 404 -7.67 23.63 -8.72
CA ALA A 404 -7.55 22.75 -9.87
C ALA A 404 -6.09 22.70 -10.38
N VAL A 405 -5.61 21.48 -10.63
CA VAL A 405 -4.21 21.26 -11.01
C VAL A 405 -4.02 21.58 -12.49
N ASP A 406 -3.17 22.57 -12.76
CA ASP A 406 -2.56 22.82 -14.06
C ASP A 406 -1.28 21.99 -14.17
N TRP A 407 -1.38 20.90 -14.93
CA TRP A 407 -0.34 19.88 -15.01
C TRP A 407 1.01 20.40 -15.54
N ARG A 408 1.04 21.55 -16.23
CA ARG A 408 2.28 22.20 -16.70
C ARG A 408 3.23 22.59 -15.55
N TYR A 409 2.72 22.75 -14.33
CA TYR A 409 3.55 23.03 -13.15
C TYR A 409 4.17 21.77 -12.53
N LEU A 410 3.78 20.57 -12.97
CA LEU A 410 4.22 19.29 -12.41
C LEU A 410 4.82 18.34 -13.45
N PHE A 411 4.52 18.53 -14.75
CA PHE A 411 5.01 17.75 -15.88
C PHE A 411 5.44 18.68 -17.03
N ASP A 412 6.39 18.22 -17.86
CA ASP A 412 6.85 18.97 -19.04
C ASP A 412 5.92 18.75 -20.25
N LEU A 413 4.88 19.58 -20.34
CA LEU A 413 3.95 19.64 -21.48
C LEU A 413 4.44 20.60 -22.59
N LYS A 414 5.77 20.80 -22.69
CA LYS A 414 6.45 21.59 -23.73
C LYS A 414 5.96 23.05 -23.87
N ASP A 415 5.33 23.59 -22.84
CA ASP A 415 4.95 25.01 -22.77
C ASP A 415 6.22 25.86 -22.56
N PRO A 416 6.57 26.76 -23.49
CA PRO A 416 7.81 27.54 -23.40
C PRO A 416 7.82 28.56 -22.25
N ASP A 417 6.66 28.87 -21.66
CA ASP A 417 6.50 29.89 -20.62
C ASP A 417 6.45 29.28 -19.20
N ILE A 418 6.29 27.96 -19.06
CA ILE A 418 6.17 27.27 -17.78
C ILE A 418 7.23 26.18 -17.67
N VAL A 419 8.08 26.28 -16.64
CA VAL A 419 9.00 25.20 -16.26
C VAL A 419 8.37 24.43 -15.10
N PRO A 420 8.18 23.10 -15.21
CA PRO A 420 7.60 22.31 -14.15
C PRO A 420 8.49 22.31 -12.90
N GLN A 421 7.89 22.12 -11.74
CA GLN A 421 8.62 21.94 -10.49
C GLN A 421 9.39 20.63 -10.54
N SER A 422 10.62 20.62 -10.04
CA SER A 422 11.42 19.41 -9.85
C SER A 422 10.95 18.60 -8.64
N ALA A 423 11.14 17.28 -8.67
CA ALA A 423 11.09 16.44 -7.48
C ALA A 423 12.28 16.76 -6.53
N ARG A 424 12.18 16.37 -5.25
CA ARG A 424 13.39 16.27 -4.41
C ARG A 424 14.27 15.13 -4.93
N ALA A 425 15.58 15.26 -4.75
CA ALA A 425 16.51 14.17 -5.02
C ALA A 425 16.24 12.97 -4.11
N ILE A 426 16.50 11.76 -4.61
CA ILE A 426 16.42 10.52 -3.83
C ILE A 426 17.61 10.47 -2.87
N ASP A 427 17.32 10.65 -1.58
CA ASP A 427 18.31 10.70 -0.51
C ASP A 427 17.79 10.00 0.77
N PRO A 428 18.66 9.38 1.59
CA PRO A 428 18.29 8.89 2.92
C PRO A 428 17.71 9.96 3.86
N LEU A 429 18.07 11.23 3.67
CA LEU A 429 17.56 12.36 4.47
C LEU A 429 16.13 12.72 4.05
N MET A 430 15.23 12.76 5.02
CA MET A 430 13.80 12.97 4.83
C MET A 430 13.39 14.38 5.25
N SER A 431 12.38 14.92 4.57
CA SER A 431 11.72 16.15 5.00
C SER A 431 11.14 15.97 6.42
N PRO A 432 11.27 16.96 7.31
CA PRO A 432 10.69 16.91 8.66
C PRO A 432 9.21 16.54 8.68
N ASP A 433 8.42 17.00 7.71
CA ASP A 433 6.97 16.71 7.66
C ASP A 433 6.65 15.23 7.43
N LEU A 434 7.59 14.47 6.85
CA LEU A 434 7.47 13.02 6.67
C LEU A 434 7.94 12.25 7.89
N LEU A 435 8.66 12.91 8.81
CA LEU A 435 9.12 12.34 10.08
C LEU A 435 8.14 12.67 11.22
N ASP A 436 7.40 13.76 11.12
CA ASP A 436 6.38 14.15 12.09
C ASP A 436 5.01 14.30 11.42
N LEU A 437 4.41 13.16 11.04
CA LEU A 437 3.17 13.16 10.27
C LEU A 437 2.01 13.76 11.10
N PRO A 438 1.35 14.83 10.63
CA PRO A 438 0.41 15.62 11.44
C PRO A 438 -0.90 14.88 11.75
N PHE A 439 -1.18 13.78 11.07
CA PHE A 439 -2.34 12.95 11.32
C PHE A 439 -2.07 11.83 12.35
N ILE A 440 -0.82 11.54 12.73
CA ILE A 440 -0.53 10.55 13.76
C ILE A 440 -0.41 11.25 15.11
N GLU A 441 -1.39 11.08 16.00
CA GLU A 441 -1.31 11.58 17.37
C GLU A 441 -0.33 10.74 18.20
N SER A 442 0.98 10.95 18.01
CA SER A 442 2.04 10.28 18.77
C SER A 442 3.29 11.16 18.89
N GLU A 443 3.76 11.41 20.11
CA GLU A 443 5.08 12.02 20.37
C GLU A 443 6.22 10.99 20.28
N SER A 444 6.09 9.95 19.45
CA SER A 444 7.07 8.85 19.34
C SER A 444 7.46 8.58 17.89
N TRP A 445 8.45 7.71 17.66
CA TRP A 445 8.87 7.24 16.33
C TRP A 445 7.71 6.79 15.41
N ARG A 446 6.53 6.48 15.96
CA ARG A 446 5.33 6.09 15.22
C ARG A 446 4.76 7.20 14.33
N SER A 447 5.05 8.48 14.61
CA SER A 447 4.70 9.59 13.70
C SER A 447 5.65 9.66 12.49
N SER A 448 6.81 9.01 12.55
CA SER A 448 7.79 8.99 11.47
C SER A 448 7.53 7.91 10.43
N LEU A 449 7.37 8.35 9.18
CA LEU A 449 7.30 7.45 8.03
C LEU A 449 8.60 6.65 7.87
N ALA A 450 9.75 7.26 8.16
CA ALA A 450 11.06 6.60 8.05
C ALA A 450 11.21 5.47 9.06
N SER A 451 10.96 5.73 10.35
CA SER A 451 11.02 4.71 11.40
C SER A 451 10.04 3.58 11.11
N ARG A 452 8.81 3.90 10.70
CA ARG A 452 7.81 2.89 10.32
C ARG A 452 8.27 2.03 9.16
N ASN A 453 8.89 2.62 8.13
CA ASN A 453 9.34 1.87 6.96
C ASN A 453 10.50 0.92 7.33
N LEU A 454 11.46 1.40 8.13
CA LEU A 454 12.58 0.60 8.63
C LEU A 454 12.09 -0.58 9.49
N VAL A 455 11.26 -0.31 10.50
CA VAL A 455 10.70 -1.33 11.39
C VAL A 455 9.84 -2.33 10.61
N ARG A 456 9.06 -1.88 9.61
CA ARG A 456 8.29 -2.76 8.73
C ARG A 456 9.20 -3.67 7.91
N GLY A 457 10.31 -3.14 7.37
CA GLY A 457 11.32 -3.93 6.67
C GLY A 457 11.89 -5.05 7.55
N LYS A 458 12.22 -4.74 8.81
CA LYS A 458 12.66 -5.74 9.81
C LYS A 458 11.58 -6.79 10.09
N ARG A 459 10.33 -6.38 10.35
CA ARG A 459 9.23 -7.31 10.68
C ARG A 459 8.90 -8.26 9.54
N LEU A 460 9.05 -7.79 8.29
CA LEU A 460 8.93 -8.63 7.09
C LEU A 460 10.23 -9.37 6.76
N GLY A 461 11.26 -9.22 7.59
CA GLY A 461 12.55 -9.87 7.47
C GLY A 461 13.21 -9.63 6.12
N LEU A 462 13.29 -8.36 5.70
CA LEU A 462 14.09 -7.98 4.54
C LEU A 462 15.58 -8.27 4.80
N PRO A 463 16.33 -8.72 3.77
CA PRO A 463 17.79 -8.76 3.83
C PRO A 463 18.38 -7.34 3.87
N SER A 464 19.69 -7.23 4.14
CA SER A 464 20.42 -5.96 4.03
C SER A 464 20.60 -5.56 2.57
N GLY A 465 20.87 -4.28 2.32
CA GLY A 465 21.16 -3.79 0.99
C GLY A 465 22.37 -4.45 0.35
N GLN A 466 23.47 -4.56 1.11
CA GLN A 466 24.69 -5.22 0.66
C GLN A 466 24.49 -6.72 0.38
N ALA A 467 23.66 -7.43 1.15
CA ALA A 467 23.35 -8.83 0.86
C ALA A 467 22.59 -8.98 -0.47
N VAL A 468 21.65 -8.07 -0.76
CA VAL A 468 20.93 -8.06 -2.04
C VAL A 468 21.87 -7.71 -3.19
N ALA A 469 22.72 -6.69 -3.05
CA ALA A 469 23.73 -6.35 -4.05
C ALA A 469 24.61 -7.56 -4.40
N ARG A 470 25.14 -8.25 -3.38
CA ARG A 470 25.93 -9.47 -3.55
C ARG A 470 25.15 -10.59 -4.23
N ALA A 471 23.87 -10.77 -3.90
CA ALA A 471 23.02 -11.77 -4.54
C ALA A 471 22.75 -11.47 -6.02
N MET A 472 22.74 -10.18 -6.39
CA MET A 472 22.63 -9.73 -7.78
C MET A 472 23.96 -9.73 -8.55
N GLY A 473 25.08 -10.03 -7.87
CA GLY A 473 26.42 -9.92 -8.46
C GLY A 473 26.90 -8.48 -8.65
N ILE A 474 26.28 -7.53 -7.95
CA ILE A 474 26.67 -6.11 -7.90
C ILE A 474 27.66 -5.94 -6.75
N GLU A 475 28.72 -5.15 -6.96
CA GLU A 475 29.66 -4.82 -5.89
C GLU A 475 28.92 -3.97 -4.84
N PRO A 476 28.83 -4.41 -3.57
CA PRO A 476 28.08 -3.68 -2.55
C PRO A 476 28.80 -2.40 -2.15
N LEU A 477 28.06 -1.31 -1.99
CA LEU A 477 28.56 -0.10 -1.34
C LEU A 477 28.80 -0.36 0.15
N SER A 478 29.93 0.11 0.66
CA SER A 478 30.27 0.07 2.08
C SER A 478 29.40 1.04 2.89
N ASN A 479 29.27 0.80 4.21
CA ASN A 479 28.54 1.70 5.10
C ASN A 479 29.12 3.13 5.11
N GLU A 480 30.43 3.27 4.93
CA GLU A 480 31.09 4.58 4.80
C GLU A 480 30.59 5.30 3.54
N GLU A 481 30.56 4.63 2.39
CA GLU A 481 30.10 5.20 1.11
C GLU A 481 28.62 5.62 1.17
N ILE A 482 27.76 4.80 1.78
CA ILE A 482 26.33 5.14 1.92
C ILE A 482 26.02 6.07 3.09
N GLY A 483 27.01 6.45 3.90
CA GLY A 483 26.83 7.31 5.07
C GLY A 483 26.14 6.63 6.27
N PHE A 484 25.98 5.31 6.23
CA PHE A 484 25.37 4.56 7.33
C PHE A 484 26.25 4.54 8.58
N ASP A 485 27.58 4.52 8.43
CA ASP A 485 28.51 4.61 9.57
C ASP A 485 28.36 5.94 10.33
N GLN A 486 28.11 7.04 9.60
CA GLN A 486 27.85 8.33 10.22
C GLN A 486 26.51 8.32 10.96
N ALA A 487 25.46 7.78 10.34
CA ALA A 487 24.14 7.69 10.97
C ALA A 487 24.16 6.84 12.25
N LEU A 488 24.94 5.76 12.27
CA LEU A 488 25.15 4.95 13.48
C LEU A 488 25.95 5.70 14.55
N ALA A 489 26.95 6.49 14.17
CA ALA A 489 27.77 7.26 15.11
C ALA A 489 26.98 8.38 15.82
N GLU A 490 25.85 8.82 15.27
CA GLU A 490 24.95 9.79 15.90
C GLU A 490 24.03 9.14 16.96
N LEU A 491 23.98 7.80 16.99
CA LEU A 491 23.17 7.00 17.90
C LEU A 491 24.02 6.40 19.04
N ASP A 492 24.61 7.26 19.87
CA ASP A 492 25.55 6.92 20.97
C ASP A 492 25.05 5.86 21.97
N ASP A 493 23.73 5.64 22.06
CA ASP A 493 23.11 4.69 23.00
C ASP A 493 23.00 3.25 22.44
N HIS A 494 23.43 3.03 21.19
CA HIS A 494 23.37 1.73 20.51
C HIS A 494 24.78 1.12 20.32
N ASP A 495 24.90 -0.21 20.45
CA ASP A 495 26.15 -0.97 20.23
C ASP A 495 25.94 -2.06 19.15
N PRO A 496 25.72 -1.66 17.87
CA PRO A 496 25.48 -2.62 16.81
C PRO A 496 26.73 -3.47 16.52
N PRO A 497 26.57 -4.68 15.93
CA PRO A 497 27.69 -5.48 15.46
C PRO A 497 28.60 -4.68 14.52
N ALA A 498 29.92 -4.88 14.62
CA ALA A 498 30.90 -4.14 13.80
C ALA A 498 30.77 -4.42 12.29
N ASP A 499 30.14 -5.53 11.91
CA ASP A 499 29.86 -5.95 10.54
C ASP A 499 28.38 -5.76 10.16
N ILE A 500 27.64 -4.92 10.89
CA ILE A 500 26.25 -4.57 10.55
C ILE A 500 26.18 -3.98 9.13
N GLU A 501 25.36 -4.56 8.28
CA GLU A 501 25.06 -4.04 6.95
C GLU A 501 23.78 -3.21 6.99
N ALA A 502 23.61 -2.26 6.07
CA ALA A 502 22.49 -1.32 6.13
C ALA A 502 21.12 -1.97 5.81
N PRO A 503 20.03 -1.48 6.43
CA PRO A 503 18.68 -1.86 6.03
C PRO A 503 18.46 -1.59 4.53
N LEU A 504 17.79 -2.52 3.82
CA LEU A 504 17.64 -2.43 2.36
C LEU A 504 17.07 -1.09 1.86
N TRP A 505 16.08 -0.53 2.54
CA TRP A 505 15.51 0.77 2.16
C TRP A 505 16.53 1.91 2.26
N HIS A 506 17.27 1.99 3.36
CA HIS A 506 18.33 2.99 3.53
C HIS A 506 19.42 2.84 2.47
N TYR A 507 19.86 1.60 2.22
CA TYR A 507 20.84 1.32 1.18
C TYR A 507 20.38 1.80 -0.19
N ILE A 508 19.13 1.52 -0.59
CA ILE A 508 18.61 1.92 -1.91
C ILE A 508 18.58 3.44 -2.07
N LEU A 509 18.16 4.18 -1.04
CA LEU A 509 18.17 5.64 -1.07
C LEU A 509 19.59 6.19 -1.19
N ALA A 510 20.52 5.65 -0.38
CA ALA A 510 21.91 6.10 -0.41
C ALA A 510 22.61 5.72 -1.71
N GLU A 511 22.31 4.54 -2.26
CA GLU A 511 22.82 4.10 -3.56
C GLU A 511 22.38 5.05 -4.68
N ALA A 512 21.14 5.55 -4.65
CA ALA A 512 20.67 6.57 -5.59
C ALA A 512 21.46 7.87 -5.45
N ARG A 513 21.66 8.36 -4.22
CA ARG A 513 22.50 9.53 -3.94
C ARG A 513 23.92 9.37 -4.47
N GLU A 514 24.58 8.25 -4.18
CA GLU A 514 25.96 8.01 -4.59
C GLU A 514 26.11 7.79 -6.10
N ALA A 515 25.17 7.10 -6.75
CA ALA A 515 25.27 6.75 -8.16
C ALA A 515 24.90 7.91 -9.09
N SER A 516 23.87 8.69 -8.75
CA SER A 516 23.27 9.68 -9.66
C SER A 516 23.09 11.06 -9.03
N GLY A 517 23.52 11.28 -7.78
CA GLY A 517 23.15 12.47 -7.02
C GLY A 517 21.67 12.47 -6.61
N GLY A 518 20.98 11.33 -6.68
CA GLY A 518 19.57 11.18 -6.36
C GLY A 518 18.62 11.51 -7.52
N ASP A 519 19.11 11.62 -8.76
CA ASP A 519 18.26 11.82 -9.95
C ASP A 519 17.42 10.58 -10.27
N HIS A 520 18.01 9.40 -10.14
CA HIS A 520 17.37 8.10 -10.34
C HIS A 520 17.90 7.05 -9.35
N LEU A 521 17.19 5.93 -9.22
CA LEU A 521 17.60 4.80 -8.40
C LEU A 521 18.98 4.26 -8.83
N GLY A 522 19.75 3.81 -7.84
CA GLY A 522 20.99 3.08 -8.08
C GLY A 522 20.76 1.66 -8.60
N ALA A 523 21.83 0.87 -8.70
CA ALA A 523 21.79 -0.41 -9.39
C ALA A 523 20.83 -1.44 -8.76
N VAL A 524 20.89 -1.61 -7.43
CA VAL A 524 20.01 -2.53 -6.70
C VAL A 524 18.56 -2.04 -6.75
N GLY A 525 18.33 -0.75 -6.47
CA GLY A 525 17.00 -0.15 -6.51
C GLY A 525 16.33 -0.31 -7.87
N SER A 526 17.05 0.08 -8.93
CA SER A 526 16.61 -0.02 -10.32
C SER A 526 16.26 -1.44 -10.71
N ARG A 527 17.11 -2.42 -10.35
CA ARG A 527 16.87 -3.82 -10.68
C ARG A 527 15.59 -4.33 -10.02
N ILE A 528 15.36 -4.07 -8.73
CA ILE A 528 14.15 -4.52 -8.03
C ILE A 528 12.90 -3.92 -8.68
N VAL A 529 12.91 -2.61 -8.94
CA VAL A 529 11.75 -1.89 -9.48
C VAL A 529 11.44 -2.32 -10.92
N ALA A 530 12.44 -2.33 -11.80
CA ALA A 530 12.27 -2.71 -13.20
C ALA A 530 11.86 -4.18 -13.34
N GLU A 531 12.51 -5.13 -12.65
CA GLU A 531 12.16 -6.55 -12.69
C GLU A 531 10.70 -6.79 -12.31
N THR A 532 10.23 -6.10 -11.27
CA THR A 532 8.86 -6.22 -10.79
C THR A 532 7.88 -5.64 -11.81
N LEU A 533 8.00 -4.37 -12.19
CA LEU A 533 7.00 -3.72 -13.04
C LEU A 533 6.96 -4.34 -14.45
N VAL A 534 8.11 -4.58 -15.08
CA VAL A 534 8.18 -5.28 -16.37
C VAL A 534 7.54 -6.66 -16.24
N GLY A 535 7.85 -7.37 -15.16
CA GLY A 535 7.32 -8.72 -14.98
C GLY A 535 5.83 -8.80 -14.70
N LEU A 536 5.25 -7.82 -14.00
CA LEU A 536 3.81 -7.71 -13.82
C LEU A 536 3.12 -7.50 -15.18
N ILE A 537 3.64 -6.60 -16.02
CA ILE A 537 3.09 -6.33 -17.35
C ILE A 537 3.20 -7.58 -18.26
N GLU A 538 4.37 -8.23 -18.30
CA GLU A 538 4.57 -9.45 -19.10
C GLU A 538 3.71 -10.65 -18.63
N SER A 539 3.36 -10.68 -17.34
CA SER A 539 2.49 -11.72 -16.78
C SER A 539 1.00 -11.49 -17.06
N ASP A 540 0.60 -10.25 -17.36
CA ASP A 540 -0.79 -9.89 -17.66
C ASP A 540 -1.18 -10.41 -19.06
N PRO A 541 -2.15 -11.34 -19.15
CA PRO A 541 -2.61 -11.88 -20.44
C PRO A 541 -3.33 -10.84 -21.31
N SER A 542 -3.71 -9.69 -20.75
CA SER A 542 -4.36 -8.59 -21.46
C SER A 542 -3.42 -7.43 -21.82
N SER A 543 -2.17 -7.48 -21.38
CA SER A 543 -1.16 -6.48 -21.71
C SER A 543 -0.87 -6.43 -23.21
N PHE A 544 -0.50 -5.25 -23.70
CA PHE A 544 -0.04 -5.09 -25.09
C PHE A 544 1.18 -5.98 -25.38
N LEU A 545 2.09 -6.20 -24.42
CA LEU A 545 3.24 -7.10 -24.60
C LEU A 545 2.83 -8.55 -24.87
N THR A 546 1.69 -8.99 -24.34
CA THR A 546 1.17 -10.35 -24.54
C THR A 546 0.27 -10.44 -25.76
N VAL A 547 -0.61 -9.46 -25.96
CA VAL A 547 -1.65 -9.49 -27.00
C VAL A 547 -1.11 -9.05 -28.36
N GLN A 548 -0.30 -7.99 -28.39
CA GLN A 548 0.28 -7.42 -29.61
C GLN A 548 1.67 -6.82 -29.29
N PRO A 549 2.73 -7.64 -29.19
CA PRO A 549 4.05 -7.19 -28.71
C PRO A 549 4.70 -6.07 -29.53
N GLU A 550 4.31 -5.92 -30.80
CA GLU A 550 4.78 -4.84 -31.70
C GLU A 550 3.81 -3.65 -31.73
N TRP A 551 2.87 -3.56 -30.78
CA TRP A 551 1.96 -2.42 -30.69
C TRP A 551 2.72 -1.16 -30.28
N THR A 552 2.43 -0.05 -30.96
CA THR A 552 2.86 1.31 -30.59
C THR A 552 1.63 2.16 -30.27
N PRO A 553 1.78 3.24 -29.48
CA PRO A 553 0.71 4.16 -29.15
C PRO A 553 -0.05 4.66 -30.37
N THR A 554 -1.36 4.82 -30.21
CA THR A 554 -2.26 5.19 -31.31
C THR A 554 -3.07 6.45 -31.04
N LEU A 555 -3.07 6.93 -29.80
CA LEU A 555 -3.71 8.18 -29.44
C LEU A 555 -2.83 9.37 -29.88
N PRO A 556 -3.42 10.56 -30.10
CA PRO A 556 -2.65 11.77 -30.39
C PRO A 556 -1.58 12.03 -29.32
N ALA A 557 -0.36 12.31 -29.77
CA ALA A 557 0.81 12.53 -28.92
C ALA A 557 1.51 13.87 -29.27
N PRO A 558 0.87 15.03 -28.97
CA PRO A 558 1.40 16.34 -29.36
C PRO A 558 2.75 16.71 -28.71
N ASN A 559 3.11 16.10 -27.58
CA ASN A 559 4.34 16.39 -26.82
C ASN A 559 5.50 15.46 -27.18
N SER A 560 5.23 14.19 -27.49
CA SER A 560 6.27 13.18 -27.78
C SER A 560 6.41 12.84 -29.27
N GLY A 561 5.32 12.93 -30.04
CA GLY A 561 5.29 12.64 -31.48
C GLY A 561 4.69 11.28 -31.83
N ASP A 562 4.47 11.05 -33.13
CA ASP A 562 3.85 9.81 -33.62
C ASP A 562 4.73 8.58 -33.27
N ASP A 563 4.11 7.50 -32.77
CA ASP A 563 4.73 6.27 -32.24
C ASP A 563 5.35 6.35 -30.82
N GLU A 564 5.32 7.51 -30.17
CA GLU A 564 5.62 7.67 -28.74
C GLU A 564 4.34 8.09 -27.97
N PHE A 565 4.39 8.02 -26.63
CA PHE A 565 3.32 8.52 -25.78
C PHE A 565 3.82 8.71 -24.34
N ALA A 566 3.71 9.92 -23.82
CA ALA A 566 4.14 10.29 -22.48
C ALA A 566 2.96 10.68 -21.58
N ILE A 567 3.20 10.84 -20.27
CA ILE A 567 2.24 11.35 -19.29
C ILE A 567 1.71 12.72 -19.75
N ALA A 568 2.56 13.55 -20.34
CA ALA A 568 2.15 14.85 -20.90
C ALA A 568 1.04 14.69 -21.96
N ASP A 569 1.18 13.73 -22.87
CA ASP A 569 0.18 13.44 -23.90
C ASP A 569 -1.12 12.89 -23.30
N LEU A 570 -1.02 12.01 -22.29
CA LEU A 570 -2.17 11.52 -21.54
C LEU A 570 -2.96 12.67 -20.90
N LEU A 571 -2.26 13.57 -20.20
CA LEU A 571 -2.87 14.67 -19.46
C LEU A 571 -3.49 15.72 -20.40
N GLU A 572 -2.81 16.06 -21.49
CA GLU A 572 -3.35 16.96 -22.51
C GLU A 572 -4.59 16.34 -23.19
N PHE A 573 -4.52 15.06 -23.57
CA PHE A 573 -5.65 14.34 -24.17
C PHE A 573 -6.84 14.23 -23.20
N ALA A 574 -6.58 14.06 -21.91
CA ALA A 574 -7.61 13.97 -20.89
C ALA A 574 -8.30 15.31 -20.59
N VAL A 575 -7.54 16.40 -20.46
CA VAL A 575 -8.05 17.67 -19.92
C VAL A 575 -8.46 18.66 -21.02
N ASP A 576 -7.75 18.68 -22.16
CA ASP A 576 -8.05 19.60 -23.27
C ASP A 576 -8.92 18.95 -24.37
N GLY A 577 -9.09 17.63 -24.32
CA GLY A 577 -9.91 16.84 -25.24
C GLY A 577 -9.31 16.70 -26.65
N VAL A 578 -10.03 16.00 -27.53
CA VAL A 578 -9.62 15.79 -28.93
C VAL A 578 -9.78 17.10 -29.72
N ASN A 579 -8.71 17.88 -29.87
CA ASN A 579 -8.66 19.00 -30.82
C ASN A 579 -8.18 18.58 -32.21
#